data_AF-A0A3A6NU98-F1
#
_entry.id   AF-A0A3A6NU98-F1
#
_cell.length_a   1.000
_cell.length_b   1.000
_cell.length_c   1.000
_cell.angle_alpha   90.00
_cell.angle_beta   90.00
_cell.angle_gamma   90.00
#
_symmetry.space_group_name_H-M   'P 1'
#
loop_
_entity.id
_entity.type
_entity.pdbx_description
1 polymer ?
#
loop_
_entity_poly.entity_id
_entity_poly.type
_entity_poly.pdbx_seq_one_letter_code
_entity_poly.pdbx_strand_id
1 'polypeptide(L)'
;MKTKTLHPPSEEILTCLNYSLGLPAEQLEEEFSKQKEAFVAESTEANRSKLICLSLARLDKPDSLEYAQELMKDMQPTDTARYPDIKGLAALLNYFEYLQEKRIEEVSRAQQQVNELKKKLEELKSIDEIIKNRKDDN
;
A
#
# COMPACT_ATOMS: atom_id res chain seq x y z
N MET A 1 0.75 11.24 18.40
CA MET A 1 -0.29 10.19 18.54
C MET A 1 0.01 9.34 19.77
N LYS A 2 -0.94 9.19 20.70
CA LYS A 2 -0.81 8.19 21.78
C LYS A 2 -0.94 6.83 21.11
N THR A 3 0.13 6.04 21.08
CA THR A 3 0.10 4.62 20.72
C THR A 3 -0.76 3.90 21.76
N LYS A 4 -2.08 3.95 21.58
CA LYS A 4 -3.01 3.02 22.22
C LYS A 4 -2.45 1.64 21.93
N THR A 5 -2.25 0.86 22.99
CA THR A 5 -1.65 -0.47 22.99
C THR A 5 -2.16 -1.26 21.78
N LEU A 6 -1.33 -1.34 20.74
CA LEU A 6 -1.65 -2.11 19.54
C LEU A 6 -1.69 -3.56 20.00
N HIS A 7 -2.86 -4.19 19.93
CA HIS A 7 -2.93 -5.62 20.17
C HIS A 7 -2.08 -6.31 19.10
N PRO A 8 -1.13 -7.18 19.48
CA PRO A 8 -0.33 -7.89 18.50
C PRO A 8 -1.26 -8.75 17.64
N PRO A 9 -1.02 -8.85 16.32
CA PRO A 9 -1.69 -9.85 15.48
C PRO A 9 -1.41 -11.25 16.01
N SER A 10 -2.34 -12.18 15.81
CA SER A 10 -2.09 -13.59 16.12
C SER A 10 -1.01 -14.18 15.25
N GLU A 11 -0.48 -15.30 15.70
CA GLU A 11 0.42 -16.14 14.92
C GLU A 11 -0.23 -16.59 13.60
N GLU A 12 -1.53 -16.84 13.56
CA GLU A 12 -2.25 -17.22 12.33
C GLU A 12 -2.25 -16.08 11.30
N ILE A 13 -2.56 -14.85 11.72
CA ILE A 13 -2.53 -13.66 10.84
C ILE A 13 -1.10 -13.35 10.39
N LEU A 14 -0.12 -13.45 11.30
CA LEU A 14 1.28 -13.25 10.95
C LEU A 14 1.77 -14.30 9.95
N THR A 15 1.39 -15.56 10.13
CA THR A 15 1.71 -16.65 9.20
C THR A 15 1.06 -16.44 7.84
N CYS A 16 -0.22 -16.04 7.84
CA CYS A 16 -0.98 -15.71 6.63
C CYS A 16 -0.34 -14.55 5.84
N LEU A 17 0.09 -13.49 6.53
CA LEU A 17 0.80 -12.37 5.92
C LEU A 17 2.20 -12.75 5.44
N ASN A 18 2.98 -13.47 6.23
CA ASN A 18 4.31 -13.93 5.82
C ASN A 18 4.25 -14.83 4.59
N TYR A 19 3.28 -15.74 4.54
CA TYR A 19 3.01 -16.53 3.35
C TYR A 19 2.70 -15.64 2.15
N SER A 20 1.75 -14.71 2.31
CA SER A 20 1.31 -13.82 1.21
C SER A 20 2.43 -12.93 0.70
N LEU A 21 3.25 -12.35 1.59
CA LEU A 21 4.41 -11.53 1.25
C LEU A 21 5.56 -12.33 0.62
N GLY A 22 5.61 -13.64 0.86
CA GLY A 22 6.58 -14.55 0.26
C GLY A 22 6.25 -14.96 -1.17
N LEU A 23 5.05 -14.64 -1.67
CA LEU A 23 4.63 -15.01 -3.01
C LEU A 23 5.22 -14.06 -4.07
N PRO A 24 5.66 -14.59 -5.23
CA PRO A 24 5.91 -13.78 -6.43
C PRO A 24 4.65 -13.03 -6.88
N ALA A 25 4.82 -11.86 -7.49
CA ALA A 25 3.70 -10.98 -7.87
C ALA A 25 2.61 -11.68 -8.71
N GLU A 26 3.00 -12.54 -9.66
CA GLU A 26 2.06 -13.30 -10.50
C GLU A 26 1.24 -14.31 -9.68
N GLN A 27 1.89 -15.06 -8.79
CA GLN A 27 1.23 -16.03 -7.91
C GLN A 27 0.34 -15.35 -6.87
N LEU A 28 0.78 -14.18 -6.38
CA LEU A 28 0.02 -13.37 -5.45
C LEU A 28 -1.29 -12.85 -6.08
N GLU A 29 -1.26 -12.47 -7.36
CA GLU A 29 -2.44 -12.06 -8.13
C GLU A 29 -3.40 -13.23 -8.38
N GLU A 30 -2.85 -14.40 -8.74
CA GLU A 30 -3.63 -15.62 -8.95
C GLU A 30 -4.33 -16.05 -7.66
N GLU A 31 -3.59 -16.13 -6.55
CA GLU A 31 -4.12 -16.54 -5.26
C GLU A 31 -5.14 -15.54 -4.74
N PHE A 32 -4.93 -14.24 -4.96
CA PHE A 32 -5.93 -13.21 -4.65
C PHE A 32 -7.23 -13.43 -5.43
N SER A 33 -7.13 -13.65 -6.75
CA SER A 33 -8.31 -13.83 -7.61
C SER A 33 -9.10 -15.08 -7.20
N LYS A 34 -8.40 -16.20 -7.00
CA LYS A 34 -8.99 -17.45 -6.53
C LYS A 34 -9.66 -17.30 -5.16
N GLN A 35 -9.00 -16.63 -4.23
CA GLN A 35 -9.54 -16.44 -2.88
C GLN A 35 -10.73 -15.48 -2.87
N LYS A 36 -10.74 -14.49 -3.77
CA LYS A 36 -11.87 -13.59 -3.99
C LYS A 36 -13.09 -14.35 -4.50
N GLU A 37 -12.91 -15.23 -5.48
CA GLU A 37 -13.98 -16.11 -5.99
C GLU A 37 -14.52 -17.03 -4.89
N ALA A 38 -13.63 -17.67 -4.11
CA ALA A 38 -14.01 -18.51 -2.99
C ALA A 38 -14.78 -17.75 -1.90
N PHE A 39 -14.39 -16.49 -1.63
CA PHE A 39 -15.11 -15.64 -0.70
C PHE A 39 -16.50 -15.24 -1.22
N VAL A 40 -16.63 -14.94 -2.52
CA VAL A 40 -17.94 -14.68 -3.14
C VAL A 40 -18.85 -15.91 -3.09
N ALA A 41 -18.29 -17.11 -3.25
CA ALA A 41 -19.06 -18.36 -3.24
C ALA A 41 -19.51 -18.79 -1.83
N GLU A 42 -18.62 -18.73 -0.84
CA GLU A 42 -18.86 -19.34 0.48
C GLU A 42 -18.91 -18.33 1.64
N SER A 43 -18.32 -17.14 1.46
CA SER A 43 -18.28 -16.05 2.46
C SER A 43 -17.86 -16.47 3.87
N THR A 44 -16.95 -17.45 3.97
CA THR A 44 -16.44 -17.91 5.26
C THR A 44 -15.45 -16.91 5.86
N GLU A 45 -15.37 -16.88 7.19
CA GLU A 45 -14.42 -16.00 7.91
C GLU A 45 -12.96 -16.36 7.61
N ALA A 46 -12.65 -17.65 7.44
CA ALA A 46 -11.31 -18.08 7.03
C ALA A 46 -10.94 -17.52 5.64
N ASN A 47 -11.88 -17.58 4.68
CA ASN A 47 -11.68 -17.02 3.35
C ASN A 47 -11.50 -15.50 3.41
N ARG A 48 -12.28 -14.84 4.28
CA ARG A 48 -12.23 -13.40 4.53
C ARG A 48 -10.88 -12.96 5.09
N SER A 49 -10.40 -13.61 6.16
CA SER A 49 -9.09 -13.31 6.77
C SER A 49 -7.95 -13.51 5.80
N LYS A 50 -7.97 -14.60 5.02
CA LYS A 50 -6.96 -14.86 3.99
C LYS A 50 -6.99 -13.81 2.89
N LEU A 51 -8.17 -13.38 2.45
CA LEU A 51 -8.33 -12.33 1.45
C LEU A 51 -7.83 -10.97 1.96
N ILE A 52 -8.00 -10.67 3.25
CA ILE A 52 -7.41 -9.49 3.90
C ILE A 52 -5.87 -9.59 3.85
N CYS A 53 -5.26 -10.71 4.22
CA CYS A 53 -3.80 -10.88 4.14
C CYS A 53 -3.27 -10.68 2.71
N LEU A 54 -3.94 -11.25 1.71
CA LEU A 54 -3.54 -11.13 0.31
C LEU A 54 -3.69 -9.69 -0.19
N SER A 55 -4.74 -8.98 0.24
CA SER A 55 -4.93 -7.56 -0.05
C SER A 55 -3.80 -6.72 0.56
N LEU A 56 -3.42 -7.01 1.81
CA LEU A 56 -2.31 -6.33 2.50
C LEU A 56 -0.93 -6.68 1.92
N ALA A 57 -0.80 -7.80 1.21
CA ALA A 57 0.43 -8.14 0.49
C ALA A 57 0.51 -7.48 -0.90
N ARG A 58 -0.62 -7.00 -1.45
CA ARG A 58 -0.75 -6.38 -2.79
C ARG A 58 -0.88 -4.85 -2.73
N LEU A 59 -0.18 -4.20 -1.81
CA LEU A 59 -0.25 -2.73 -1.62
C LEU A 59 0.34 -1.91 -2.78
N ASP A 60 0.96 -2.55 -3.77
CA ASP A 60 1.29 -1.91 -5.06
C ASP A 60 0.04 -1.57 -5.89
N LYS A 61 -1.08 -2.25 -5.63
CA LYS A 61 -2.36 -1.99 -6.29
C LYS A 61 -3.11 -0.86 -5.58
N PRO A 62 -3.73 0.06 -6.34
CA PRO A 62 -4.36 1.25 -5.77
C PRO A 62 -5.59 0.93 -4.90
N ASP A 63 -6.29 -0.16 -5.18
CA ASP A 63 -7.54 -0.57 -4.53
C ASP A 63 -7.32 -1.54 -3.36
N SER A 64 -6.12 -2.09 -3.18
CA SER A 64 -5.92 -3.20 -2.25
C SER A 64 -6.10 -2.81 -0.78
N LEU A 65 -5.70 -1.60 -0.39
CA LEU A 65 -5.92 -1.13 0.97
C LEU A 65 -7.41 -0.88 1.25
N GLU A 66 -8.10 -0.19 0.33
CA GLU A 66 -9.54 0.08 0.43
C GLU A 66 -10.33 -1.24 0.48
N TYR A 67 -9.95 -2.22 -0.34
CA TYR A 67 -10.58 -3.52 -0.34
C TYR A 67 -10.37 -4.29 0.98
N ALA A 68 -9.16 -4.24 1.55
CA ALA A 68 -8.91 -4.81 2.88
C ALA A 68 -9.75 -4.14 3.97
N GLN A 69 -9.93 -2.81 3.92
CA GLN A 69 -10.78 -2.07 4.85
C GLN A 69 -12.25 -2.44 4.69
N GLU A 70 -12.74 -2.55 3.45
CA GLU A 70 -14.11 -2.97 3.15
C GLU A 70 -14.39 -4.39 3.65
N LEU A 71 -13.42 -5.30 3.48
CA LEU A 71 -13.45 -6.63 4.06
C LEU A 71 -13.39 -6.63 5.59
N MET A 72 -13.18 -5.51 6.26
CA MET A 72 -13.17 -5.45 7.73
C MET A 72 -14.29 -4.59 8.32
N LYS A 73 -15.12 -3.94 7.49
CA LYS A 73 -16.04 -2.87 7.91
C LYS A 73 -17.06 -3.24 9.00
N ASP A 74 -17.54 -4.48 8.99
CA ASP A 74 -18.54 -5.02 9.91
C ASP A 74 -17.92 -5.92 10.99
N MET A 75 -16.62 -6.16 10.93
CA MET A 75 -15.90 -6.84 11.98
C MET A 75 -15.81 -5.86 13.16
N GLN A 76 -16.42 -6.19 14.30
CA GLN A 76 -16.41 -5.33 15.48
C GLN A 76 -15.20 -5.66 16.36
N PRO A 77 -14.36 -4.67 16.74
CA PRO A 77 -13.19 -4.91 17.59
C PRO A 77 -13.51 -5.49 18.97
N THR A 78 -14.77 -5.39 19.40
CA THR A 78 -15.29 -5.89 20.66
C THR A 78 -15.76 -7.34 20.60
N ASP A 79 -16.01 -7.88 19.41
CA ASP A 79 -16.44 -9.27 19.22
C ASP A 79 -15.23 -10.17 18.93
N THR A 80 -14.32 -10.24 19.91
CA THR A 80 -13.11 -11.07 19.82
C THR A 80 -13.42 -12.58 19.89
N ALA A 81 -14.66 -12.95 20.24
CA ALA A 81 -15.09 -14.34 20.20
C ALA A 81 -15.35 -14.79 18.76
N ARG A 82 -15.96 -13.92 17.95
CA ARG A 82 -16.20 -14.16 16.54
C ARG A 82 -14.98 -13.84 15.67
N TYR A 83 -14.21 -12.82 16.06
CA TYR A 83 -13.04 -12.35 15.34
C TYR A 83 -11.83 -12.20 16.28
N PRO A 84 -11.18 -13.30 16.66
CA PRO A 84 -10.08 -13.28 17.63
C PRO A 84 -8.97 -12.29 17.26
N ASP A 85 -8.73 -12.09 15.96
CA ASP A 85 -7.57 -11.33 15.48
C ASP A 85 -7.89 -9.99 14.84
N ILE A 86 -9.15 -9.56 14.93
CA ILE A 86 -9.58 -8.31 14.31
C ILE A 86 -8.79 -7.10 14.81
N LYS A 87 -8.41 -7.08 16.08
CA LYS A 87 -7.63 -5.98 16.65
C LYS A 87 -6.22 -5.94 16.08
N GLY A 88 -5.63 -7.10 15.81
CA GLY A 88 -4.34 -7.24 15.15
C GLY A 88 -4.39 -6.83 13.68
N LEU A 89 -5.43 -7.25 12.96
CA LEU A 89 -5.67 -6.82 11.59
C LEU A 89 -5.91 -5.31 11.49
N ALA A 90 -6.68 -4.73 12.42
CA ALA A 90 -6.93 -3.29 12.45
C ALA A 90 -5.66 -2.50 12.80
N ALA A 91 -4.81 -3.03 13.70
CA ALA A 91 -3.50 -2.47 14.00
C ALA A 91 -2.60 -2.44 12.76
N LEU A 92 -2.61 -3.51 11.96
CA LEU A 92 -1.86 -3.59 10.71
C LEU A 92 -2.40 -2.62 9.66
N LEU A 93 -3.71 -2.52 9.49
CA LEU A 93 -4.32 -1.55 8.56
C LEU A 93 -3.93 -0.11 8.88
N ASN A 94 -4.03 0.31 10.15
CA ASN A 94 -3.61 1.64 10.57
C ASN A 94 -2.12 1.89 10.29
N TYR A 95 -1.29 0.86 10.46
CA TYR A 95 0.14 0.94 10.15
C TYR A 95 0.38 1.08 8.63
N PHE A 96 -0.34 0.33 7.80
CA PHE A 96 -0.23 0.42 6.35
C PHE A 96 -0.77 1.73 5.78
N GLU A 97 -1.87 2.26 6.32
CA GLU A 97 -2.38 3.59 5.99
C GLU A 97 -1.33 4.67 6.28
N TYR A 98 -0.72 4.64 7.47
CA TYR A 98 0.40 5.52 7.80
C TYR A 98 1.59 5.39 6.83
N LEU A 99 1.96 4.17 6.44
CA LEU A 99 3.04 3.96 5.47
C LEU A 99 2.66 4.47 4.08
N GLN A 100 1.39 4.36 3.68
CA GLN A 100 0.89 4.86 2.40
C GLN A 100 0.92 6.39 2.35
N GLU A 101 0.43 7.06 3.40
CA GLU A 101 0.53 8.52 3.54
C GLU A 101 1.98 8.99 3.43
N LYS A 102 2.89 8.35 4.16
CA LYS A 102 4.32 8.66 4.10
C LYS A 102 4.90 8.49 2.70
N ARG A 103 4.52 7.42 1.98
CA ARG A 103 4.97 7.18 0.60
C ARG A 103 4.45 8.27 -0.35
N ILE A 104 3.19 8.67 -0.21
CA ILE A 104 2.59 9.75 -1.02
C ILE A 104 3.36 11.05 -0.82
N GLU A 105 3.70 11.39 0.43
CA GLU A 105 4.53 12.55 0.72
C GLU A 105 5.92 12.47 0.06
N GLU A 106 6.59 11.32 0.16
CA GLU A 106 7.92 11.11 -0.45
C GLU A 106 7.88 11.24 -1.97
N VAL A 107 6.88 10.65 -2.63
CA VAL A 107 6.68 10.77 -4.07
C VAL A 107 6.38 12.22 -4.47
N SER A 108 5.55 12.92 -3.71
CA SER A 108 5.24 14.33 -3.95
C SER A 108 6.49 15.21 -3.87
N ARG A 109 7.35 15.00 -2.85
CA ARG A 109 8.63 15.70 -2.71
C ARG A 109 9.57 15.38 -3.87
N ALA A 110 9.68 14.11 -4.27
CA ALA A 110 10.50 13.71 -5.42
C ALA A 110 10.00 14.37 -6.71
N GLN A 111 8.69 14.44 -6.92
CA GLN A 111 8.08 15.10 -8.07
C GLN A 111 8.40 16.60 -8.11
N GLN A 112 8.35 17.28 -6.96
CA GLN A 112 8.75 18.69 -6.84
C GLN A 112 10.22 18.89 -7.23
N GLN A 113 11.12 18.04 -6.73
CA GLN A 113 12.55 18.10 -7.08
C GLN A 113 12.79 17.88 -8.58
N VAL A 114 12.11 16.91 -9.20
CA VAL A 114 12.19 16.67 -10.65
C VAL A 114 11.72 17.91 -11.43
N ASN A 115 10.65 18.56 -11.00
CA ASN A 115 10.14 19.77 -11.65
C ASN A 115 11.12 20.95 -11.52
N GLU A 116 11.73 21.13 -10.35
CA GLU A 116 12.78 22.14 -10.15
C GLU A 116 14.01 21.89 -11.02
N LEU A 117 14.46 20.64 -11.09
CA LEU A 117 15.60 20.26 -11.95
C LEU A 117 15.28 20.48 -13.42
N LYS A 118 14.07 20.16 -13.88
CA LYS A 118 13.61 20.46 -15.25
C LYS A 118 13.66 21.96 -15.53
N LYS A 119 13.19 22.79 -14.59
CA LYS A 119 13.24 24.24 -14.74
C LYS A 119 14.68 24.76 -14.85
N LYS A 120 15.58 24.30 -13.98
CA LYS A 120 17.01 24.65 -14.03
C LYS A 120 17.67 24.19 -15.33
N LEU A 121 17.30 23.02 -15.85
CA LEU A 121 17.81 22.53 -17.13
C LEU A 121 17.38 23.41 -18.30
N GLU A 122 16.12 23.85 -18.34
CA GLU A 122 15.64 24.77 -19.37
C GLU A 122 16.30 26.15 -19.28
N GLU A 123 16.51 26.67 -18.06
CA GLU A 123 17.28 27.90 -17.84
C GLU A 123 18.73 27.77 -18.38
N LEU A 124 19.39 26.64 -18.13
CA LEU A 124 20.74 26.38 -18.65
C LEU A 124 20.78 26.27 -20.17
N LYS A 125 19.80 25.59 -20.80
CA LYS A 125 19.70 25.52 -22.27
C LYS A 125 19.54 26.91 -22.90
N SER A 126 18.71 27.76 -22.28
CA SER A 126 18.52 29.14 -22.74
C SER A 126 19.82 29.96 -22.65
N ILE A 127 20.61 29.76 -21.59
CA ILE A 127 21.93 30.39 -21.44
C ILE A 127 22.90 29.90 -22.53
N ASP A 128 22.94 28.60 -22.81
CA ASP A 128 23.79 28.02 -23.85
C ASP A 128 23.45 28.56 -25.26
N GLU A 129 22.16 28.75 -25.56
CA GLU A 129 21.71 29.37 -26.82
C GLU A 129 22.17 30.83 -26.95
N ILE A 130 22.07 31.61 -25.86
CA ILE A 130 22.56 33.00 -25.83
C ILE A 130 24.07 33.04 -26.08
N ILE A 131 24.83 32.11 -25.49
CA ILE A 131 26.29 32.03 -25.66
C ILE A 131 26.67 31.64 -27.09
N LYS A 132 25.96 30.69 -27.71
CA LYS A 132 26.18 30.30 -29.11
C LYS A 132 25.93 31.46 -30.06
N ASN A 133 24.78 32.12 -29.95
CA ASN A 133 24.41 33.22 -30.84
C ASN A 133 25.43 34.37 -30.76
N ARG A 134 26.00 34.66 -29.58
CA ARG A 134 27.06 35.67 -29.42
C ARG A 134 28.43 35.27 -29.98
N LYS A 135 28.69 33.97 -30.15
CA LYS A 135 29.94 33.48 -30.77
C LYS A 135 29.86 33.44 -32.29
N ASP A 136 28.65 33.28 -32.84
CA ASP A 136 28.44 33.27 -34.30
C ASP A 136 28.35 34.70 -34.88
N ASP A 137 28.07 35.71 -34.04
CA ASP A 137 28.02 37.15 -34.38
C ASP A 137 29.38 37.89 -34.31
N ASN A 138 30.48 37.20 -34.00
CA ASN A 138 31.85 37.76 -33.87
C ASN A 138 32.85 37.01 -34.77
#